data_AF-A0A3C1WQP8-F1
#
_entry.id   AF-A0A3C1WQP8-F1
#
_cell.length_a   1.000
_cell.length_b   1.000
_cell.length_c   1.000
_cell.angle_alpha   90.00
_cell.angle_beta   90.00
_cell.angle_gamma   90.00
#
_symmetry.space_group_name_H-M   'P 1'
#
loop_
_entity.id
_entity.type
_entity.pdbx_description
1 polymer ?
#
loop_
_entity_poly.entity_id
_entity_poly.type
_entity_poly.pdbx_seq_one_letter_code
_entity_poly.pdbx_strand_id
1 'polypeptide(L)'
;MIIGGIPYYQSLLLPDMSLAQNVDNIFFRKRAELWDEFRFLYQTLFKNSAAYISIAEALSRKRNGMTRDEIVRVTGFPNNDRITHMLDDMEYSGFVRINDQYGVKGKRYQLRLLFSLLFPIHKG
;
A
#
# COMPACT_ATOMS: atom_id res chain seq x y z
N MET A 1 -14.99 -3.81 5.27
CA MET A 1 -15.17 -4.14 3.85
C MET A 1 -13.82 -4.61 3.30
N ILE A 2 -13.81 -5.70 2.52
CA ILE A 2 -12.56 -6.28 1.95
C ILE A 2 -12.23 -5.64 0.60
N ILE A 3 -13.27 -5.46 -0.22
CA ILE A 3 -13.22 -4.67 -1.46
C ILE A 3 -13.79 -3.30 -1.10
N GLY A 4 -13.02 -2.22 -1.31
CA GLY A 4 -13.35 -0.88 -0.83
C GLY A 4 -14.62 -0.25 -1.46
N GLY A 5 -14.69 1.08 -1.44
CA GLY A 5 -15.86 1.82 -1.97
C GLY A 5 -15.82 2.11 -3.47
N ILE A 6 -14.83 1.62 -4.21
CA ILE A 6 -14.67 1.92 -5.64
C ILE A 6 -15.65 1.03 -6.45
N PRO A 7 -16.58 1.61 -7.23
CA PRO A 7 -17.60 0.85 -7.95
C PRO A 7 -17.03 -0.20 -8.90
N TYR A 8 -15.92 0.11 -9.57
CA TYR A 8 -15.24 -0.84 -10.45
C TYR A 8 -14.84 -2.12 -9.70
N TYR A 9 -14.22 -2.02 -8.52
CA TYR A 9 -13.84 -3.22 -7.75
C TYR A 9 -15.05 -4.00 -7.27
N GLN A 10 -16.16 -3.31 -6.95
CA GLN A 10 -17.40 -3.97 -6.56
C GLN A 10 -18.04 -4.73 -7.73
N SER A 11 -17.93 -4.21 -8.96
CA SER A 11 -18.44 -4.90 -10.15
C SER A 11 -17.70 -6.18 -10.51
N LEU A 12 -16.52 -6.43 -9.93
CA LEU A 12 -15.78 -7.68 -10.12
C LEU A 12 -16.32 -8.85 -9.28
N LEU A 13 -17.21 -8.56 -8.33
CA LEU A 13 -17.84 -9.60 -7.51
C LEU A 13 -18.85 -10.40 -8.33
N LEU A 14 -18.66 -11.71 -8.34
CA LEU A 14 -19.55 -12.67 -8.97
C LEU A 14 -20.55 -13.21 -7.92
N PRO A 15 -21.87 -13.04 -8.14
CA PRO A 15 -22.89 -13.36 -7.13
C PRO A 15 -23.07 -14.86 -6.89
N ASP A 16 -22.62 -15.69 -7.82
CA ASP A 16 -22.62 -17.15 -7.75
C ASP A 16 -21.38 -17.71 -7.03
N MET A 17 -20.43 -16.86 -6.66
CA MET A 17 -19.22 -17.23 -5.92
C MET A 17 -19.29 -16.84 -4.45
N SER A 18 -18.75 -17.69 -3.57
CA SER A 18 -18.49 -17.32 -2.19
C SER A 18 -17.50 -16.16 -2.08
N LEU A 19 -17.46 -15.48 -0.94
CA LEU A 19 -16.52 -14.39 -0.69
C LEU A 19 -15.05 -14.82 -0.89
N ALA A 20 -14.69 -16.03 -0.42
CA ALA A 20 -13.33 -16.55 -0.58
C ALA A 20 -12.99 -16.78 -2.06
N GLN A 21 -13.91 -17.37 -2.83
CA GLN A 21 -13.72 -17.59 -4.26
C GLN A 21 -13.61 -16.27 -5.03
N ASN A 22 -14.43 -15.28 -4.68
CA ASN A 22 -14.33 -13.93 -5.23
C ASN A 22 -12.96 -13.30 -4.95
N VAL A 23 -12.48 -13.38 -3.70
CA VAL A 23 -11.17 -12.87 -3.32
C VAL A 23 -10.04 -13.58 -4.10
N ASP A 24 -10.08 -14.90 -4.21
CA ASP A 24 -9.09 -15.65 -4.99
C ASP A 24 -9.11 -15.25 -6.46
N ASN A 25 -10.29 -15.11 -7.06
CA ASN A 25 -10.44 -14.73 -8.47
C ASN A 25 -9.96 -13.31 -8.76
N ILE A 26 -10.17 -12.37 -7.83
CA ILE A 26 -9.87 -10.95 -8.00
C ILE A 26 -8.40 -10.64 -7.68
N PHE A 27 -7.80 -11.31 -6.69
CA PHE A 27 -6.47 -10.97 -6.17
C PHE A 27 -5.39 -12.04 -6.40
N PHE A 28 -5.73 -13.33 -6.29
CA PHE A 28 -4.70 -14.38 -6.12
C PHE A 28 -4.55 -15.34 -7.30
N ARG A 29 -5.51 -15.39 -8.22
CA ARG A 29 -5.39 -16.18 -9.44
C ARG A 29 -4.28 -15.63 -10.34
N LYS A 30 -3.60 -16.50 -11.08
CA LYS A 30 -2.66 -16.07 -12.13
C LYS A 30 -3.36 -15.13 -13.10
N ARG A 31 -2.81 -13.91 -13.28
CA ARG A 31 -3.41 -12.83 -14.08
C ARG A 31 -4.83 -12.48 -13.60
N ALA A 32 -5.04 -12.46 -12.28
CA ALA A 32 -6.26 -11.90 -11.70
C ALA A 32 -6.42 -10.44 -12.11
N GLU A 33 -7.67 -9.95 -12.08
CA GLU A 33 -8.00 -8.61 -12.58
C GLU A 33 -7.20 -7.51 -11.87
N LEU A 34 -7.02 -7.63 -10.54
CA LEU A 34 -6.28 -6.63 -9.74
C LEU A 34 -4.82 -7.01 -9.49
N TRP A 35 -4.26 -7.94 -10.29
CA TRP A 35 -2.89 -8.42 -10.12
C TRP A 35 -1.85 -7.29 -10.18
N ASP A 36 -1.97 -6.39 -11.16
CA ASP A 36 -1.05 -5.26 -11.35
C ASP A 36 -1.59 -3.93 -10.80
N GLU A 37 -2.75 -3.96 -10.14
CA GLU A 37 -3.48 -2.76 -9.70
C GLU A 37 -2.62 -1.89 -8.77
N PHE A 38 -1.84 -2.52 -7.89
CA PHE A 38 -0.91 -1.78 -7.03
C PHE A 38 0.05 -0.89 -7.83
N ARG A 39 0.68 -1.45 -8.88
CA ARG A 39 1.62 -0.69 -9.72
C ARG A 39 0.89 0.37 -10.53
N PHE A 40 -0.29 0.02 -11.07
CA PHE A 40 -1.11 0.92 -11.87
C PHE A 40 -1.56 2.16 -11.08
N LEU A 41 -2.02 1.98 -9.84
CA LEU A 41 -2.42 3.10 -8.97
C LEU A 41 -1.25 4.06 -8.69
N TYR A 42 -0.07 3.52 -8.37
CA TYR A 42 1.10 4.35 -8.09
C TYR A 42 1.59 5.08 -9.34
N GLN A 43 1.56 4.45 -10.51
CA GLN A 43 1.92 5.08 -11.79
C GLN A 43 0.93 6.17 -12.20
N THR A 44 -0.35 5.99 -11.90
CA THR A 44 -1.40 6.96 -12.19
C THR A 44 -1.33 8.17 -11.26
N LEU A 45 -1.02 7.96 -9.98
CA LEU A 45 -1.05 9.03 -8.97
C LEU A 45 0.29 9.77 -8.82
N PHE A 46 1.42 9.13 -9.11
CA PHE A 46 2.73 9.70 -8.82
C PHE A 46 3.66 9.71 -10.04
N LYS A 47 4.17 10.90 -10.40
CA LYS A 47 5.15 11.06 -11.51
C LYS A 47 6.44 10.25 -11.32
N ASN A 48 6.87 10.02 -10.07
CA ASN A 48 8.02 9.18 -9.73
C ASN A 48 7.60 7.93 -8.95
N SER A 49 6.61 7.21 -9.48
CA SER A 49 5.95 6.07 -8.84
C SER A 49 6.91 5.03 -8.24
N ALA A 50 8.07 4.79 -8.86
CA ALA A 50 9.08 3.87 -8.36
C ALA A 50 9.53 4.18 -6.92
N ALA A 51 9.76 5.46 -6.58
CA ALA A 51 10.18 5.84 -5.23
C ALA A 51 9.06 5.63 -4.19
N TYR A 52 7.83 5.92 -4.56
CA TYR A 52 6.65 5.70 -3.71
C TYR A 52 6.42 4.19 -3.48
N ILE A 53 6.61 3.37 -4.53
CA ILE A 53 6.57 1.90 -4.42
C ILE A 53 7.64 1.40 -3.45
N SER A 54 8.89 1.88 -3.54
CA SER A 54 9.94 1.49 -2.59
C SER A 54 9.61 1.84 -1.13
N ILE A 55 8.95 2.98 -0.89
CA ILE A 55 8.47 3.35 0.45
C ILE A 55 7.36 2.39 0.90
N ALA A 56 6.39 2.08 0.03
CA ALA A 56 5.32 1.15 0.34
C ALA A 56 5.85 -0.27 0.66
N GLU A 57 6.85 -0.74 -0.10
CA GLU A 57 7.58 -1.99 0.14
C GLU A 57 8.34 -1.98 1.47
N ALA A 58 8.91 -0.84 1.87
CA ALA A 58 9.56 -0.72 3.16
C ALA A 58 8.51 -0.84 4.28
N LEU A 59 7.41 -0.09 4.18
CA LEU A 59 6.34 -0.06 5.17
C LEU A 59 5.60 -1.41 5.31
N SER A 60 5.46 -2.17 4.22
CA SER A 60 4.80 -3.49 4.25
C SER A 60 5.56 -4.51 5.11
N ARG A 61 6.87 -4.34 5.31
CA ARG A 61 7.71 -5.22 6.16
C ARG A 61 7.39 -5.11 7.64
N LYS A 62 6.77 -4.01 8.09
CA LYS A 62 6.60 -3.71 9.51
C LYS A 62 5.18 -3.26 9.82
N ARG A 63 4.36 -4.18 10.34
CA ARG A 63 2.92 -3.97 10.59
C ARG A 63 2.64 -2.77 11.49
N ASN A 64 3.50 -2.44 12.45
CA ASN A 64 3.33 -1.27 13.34
C ASN A 64 3.86 0.05 12.74
N GLY A 65 4.25 0.06 11.46
CA GLY A 65 4.76 1.23 10.76
C GLY A 65 6.23 1.54 11.07
N MET A 66 6.77 2.51 10.35
CA MET A 66 8.16 2.95 10.45
C MET A 66 8.26 4.45 10.70
N THR A 67 9.32 4.88 11.39
CA THR A 67 9.69 6.31 11.41
C THR A 67 10.33 6.72 10.08
N ARG A 68 10.38 8.02 9.80
CA ARG A 68 11.08 8.55 8.61
C ARG A 68 12.52 8.04 8.50
N ASP A 69 13.24 7.98 9.61
CA ASP A 69 14.64 7.52 9.64
C ASP A 69 14.78 6.00 9.39
N GLU A 70 13.81 5.21 9.85
CA GLU A 70 13.75 3.78 9.53
C GLU A 70 13.50 3.58 8.03
N ILE A 71 12.60 4.37 7.43
CA ILE A 71 12.31 4.31 5.99
C ILE A 71 13.54 4.68 5.18
N VAL A 72 14.19 5.81 5.48
CA VAL A 72 15.46 6.24 4.86
C VAL A 72 16.50 5.12 4.88
N ARG A 73 16.65 4.45 6.03
CA ARG A 73 17.62 3.36 6.20
C ARG A 73 17.29 2.13 5.36
N VAL A 74 16.01 1.78 5.25
CA VAL A 74 15.56 0.60 4.50
C VAL A 74 15.57 0.85 2.98
N THR A 75 15.21 2.05 2.54
CA THR A 75 15.13 2.41 1.12
C THR A 75 16.47 2.90 0.55
N GLY A 76 17.38 3.36 1.41
CA GLY A 76 18.65 3.97 0.99
C GLY A 76 18.50 5.38 0.41
N PHE A 77 17.34 6.02 0.59
CA PHE A 77 17.11 7.37 0.08
C PHE A 77 17.92 8.42 0.86
N PRO A 78 18.31 9.53 0.23
CA PRO A 78 18.90 10.65 0.96
C PRO A 78 17.94 11.16 2.02
N ASN A 79 18.47 11.46 3.20
CA ASN A 79 17.71 12.08 4.29
C ASN A 79 17.48 13.57 3.96
N ASN A 80 16.45 13.88 3.19
CA ASN A 80 16.09 15.24 2.77
C ASN A 80 14.57 15.46 2.77
N ASP A 81 14.12 16.66 2.40
CA ASP A 81 12.71 17.03 2.42
C ASP A 81 11.86 16.25 1.41
N ARG A 82 12.48 15.69 0.36
CA ARG A 82 11.79 14.90 -0.66
C ARG A 82 11.09 13.70 -0.05
N ILE A 83 11.71 13.01 0.92
CA ILE A 83 11.06 11.86 1.56
C ILE A 83 9.86 12.30 2.42
N THR A 84 9.96 13.45 3.06
CA THR A 84 8.86 14.03 3.84
C THR A 84 7.69 14.34 2.92
N HIS A 85 7.92 15.02 1.80
CA HIS A 85 6.88 15.30 0.80
C HIS A 85 6.24 14.03 0.23
N MET A 86 7.03 13.00 -0.08
CA MET A 86 6.48 11.72 -0.53
C MET A 86 5.60 11.05 0.53
N LEU A 87 5.98 11.13 1.81
CA LEU A 87 5.18 10.58 2.91
C LEU A 87 3.89 11.38 3.12
N ASP A 88 3.94 12.70 3.00
CA ASP A 88 2.77 13.58 3.09
C ASP A 88 1.79 13.31 1.94
N ASP A 89 2.30 13.16 0.70
CA ASP A 89 1.51 12.77 -0.46
C ASP A 89 0.82 11.41 -0.24
N MET A 90 1.54 10.41 0.30
CA MET A 90 1.00 9.10 0.60
C MET A 90 -0.02 9.10 1.75
N GLU A 91 0.13 10.02 2.70
CA GLU A 91 -0.86 10.23 3.75
C GLU A 91 -2.15 10.82 3.16
N TYR A 92 -2.02 11.90 2.39
CA TYR A 92 -3.11 12.62 1.74
C TYR A 92 -3.90 11.73 0.78
N SER A 93 -3.19 10.96 -0.05
CA SER A 93 -3.79 10.09 -1.08
C SER A 93 -4.41 8.80 -0.57
N GLY A 94 -4.32 8.49 0.73
CA GLY A 94 -4.98 7.29 1.24
C GLY A 94 -4.06 6.07 1.40
N PHE A 95 -2.77 6.09 1.06
CA PHE A 95 -1.90 4.91 1.18
C PHE A 95 -1.36 4.66 2.59
N VAL A 96 -1.00 5.73 3.30
CA VAL A 96 -0.32 5.67 4.60
C VAL A 96 -1.13 6.39 5.66
N ARG A 97 -1.18 5.85 6.88
CA ARG A 97 -1.68 6.58 8.05
C ARG A 97 -0.54 6.88 9.02
N ILE A 98 -0.63 8.01 9.70
CA ILE A 98 0.22 8.27 10.86
C ILE A 98 -0.40 7.60 12.08
N ASN A 99 0.40 6.84 12.82
CA ASN A 99 0.02 6.25 14.09
C ASN A 99 0.83 6.89 15.22
N ASP A 100 0.19 7.80 15.94
CA ASP A 100 0.76 8.40 17.14
C ASP A 100 0.53 7.45 18.31
N GLN A 101 1.49 6.55 18.52
CA GLN A 101 1.46 5.67 19.69
C GLN A 101 1.74 6.50 20.94
N TYR A 102 0.80 6.50 21.89
CA TYR A 102 0.93 7.20 23.16
C TYR A 102 2.24 6.80 23.86
N GLY A 103 3.11 7.77 24.13
CA GLY A 103 4.41 7.56 24.78
C GLY A 103 5.61 7.33 23.84
N VAL A 104 5.41 7.20 22.52
CA VAL A 104 6.51 7.12 21.54
C VAL A 104 6.73 8.50 20.90
N LYS A 105 7.96 9.02 20.98
CA LYS A 105 8.31 10.28 20.31
C LYS A 105 8.45 10.05 18.80
N GLY A 106 7.69 10.80 18.00
CA GLY A 106 7.85 10.91 16.55
C GLY A 106 6.76 10.21 15.73
N LYS A 107 6.52 10.73 14.53
CA LYS A 107 5.52 10.20 13.57
C LYS A 107 5.93 8.80 13.10
N ARG A 108 4.99 7.86 13.15
CA ARG A 108 5.14 6.53 12.53
C ARG A 108 4.17 6.36 11.39
N TYR A 109 4.71 6.07 10.22
CA TYR A 109 3.98 5.88 8.97
C TYR A 109 3.63 4.40 8.83
N GLN A 110 2.35 4.08 8.64
CA GLN A 110 1.86 2.71 8.51
C GLN A 110 1.06 2.55 7.22
N LEU A 111 1.36 1.52 6.43
CA LEU A 111 0.61 1.19 5.22
C LEU A 111 -0.83 0.76 5.56
N ARG A 112 -1.82 1.27 4.82
CA ARG A 112 -3.24 0.92 5.03
C ARG A 112 -3.60 -0.44 4.40
N LEU A 113 -4.57 -1.12 5.03
CA LEU A 113 -4.89 -2.55 4.83
C LEU A 113 -5.27 -2.92 3.37
N LEU A 114 -5.98 -2.04 2.66
CA LEU A 114 -6.35 -2.25 1.25
C LEU A 114 -5.11 -2.47 0.37
N PHE A 115 -4.03 -1.74 0.65
CA PHE A 115 -2.78 -1.83 -0.10
C PHE A 115 -1.88 -2.96 0.36
N SER A 116 -2.07 -3.46 1.59
CA SER A 116 -1.35 -4.64 2.05
C SER A 116 -1.84 -5.94 1.39
N LEU A 117 -3.12 -6.01 0.98
CA LEU A 117 -3.68 -7.16 0.27
C LEU A 117 -3.27 -7.19 -1.22
N LEU A 118 -3.09 -6.01 -1.81
CA LEU A 118 -2.55 -5.85 -3.16
C LEU A 118 -1.03 -6.11 -3.23
N PHE A 119 -0.36 -6.27 -2.10
CA PHE A 119 1.00 -6.78 -2.05
C PHE A 119 0.94 -8.30 -2.09
N PRO A 120 1.27 -8.93 -3.22
CA PRO A 120 1.32 -10.36 -3.26
C PRO A 120 2.51 -10.79 -2.41
N ILE A 121 2.24 -11.71 -1.49
CA ILE A 121 3.22 -12.60 -0.87
C ILE A 121 3.72 -13.53 -1.98
N HIS A 122 4.38 -12.99 -3.00
CA HIS A 122 4.95 -13.74 -4.12
C HIS A 122 6.42 -13.39 -4.22
N LYS A 123 7.13 -13.68 -3.12
CA LYS A 123 8.47 -14.25 -3.22
C LYS A 123 8.29 -15.75 -3.32
N GLY A 124 8.35 -16.29 -4.53
CA GLY A 124 8.22 -17.74 -4.81
C GLY A 124 7.28 -17.98 -5.96
#